data_AF-A0AAD0T1B3-F1
#
_entry.id   AF-A0AAD0T1B3-F1
#
_cell.length_a   1.000
_cell.length_b   1.000
_cell.length_c   1.000
_cell.angle_alpha   90.00
_cell.angle_beta   90.00
_cell.angle_gamma   90.00
#
_symmetry.space_group_name_H-M   'P 1'
#
loop_
_entity.id
_entity.type
_entity.pdbx_description
1 polymer ?
#
loop_
_entity_poly.entity_id
_entity_poly.type
_entity_poly.pdbx_seq_one_letter_code
_entity_poly.pdbx_strand_id
1 'polypeptide(L)'
;MNNLSKNNKGQSTIEFLSTFTFVIAFFFVFAKIGLNFTHSYLLQYANFMASRAYLVADNKIPGDSLARSKANQVFQSYNVVNCGPDCALKFNSKQTTDWFLTGTYLDYKTKFSLMKVLTGDIDMSFRIESFLGKEPTIRECLVRVCQSFSEVTTASGAGNCSSTLTTIYDNGC
;
A
#
# COMPACT_ATOMS: atom_id res chain seq x y z
N MET A 1 -51.83 31.18 -41.62
CA MET A 1 -50.80 30.81 -40.62
C MET A 1 -50.68 29.30 -40.61
N ASN A 2 -49.58 28.77 -41.13
CA ASN A 2 -49.39 27.33 -41.34
C ASN A 2 -49.21 26.61 -40.00
N ASN A 3 -50.18 25.77 -39.64
CA ASN A 3 -50.04 24.80 -38.56
C ASN A 3 -49.05 23.72 -39.01
N LEU A 4 -47.78 23.85 -38.60
CA LEU A 4 -46.81 22.77 -38.65
C LEU A 4 -47.30 21.65 -37.73
N SER A 5 -47.99 20.65 -38.30
CA SER A 5 -48.22 19.37 -37.65
C SER A 5 -46.86 18.78 -37.27
N LYS A 6 -46.48 18.88 -35.99
CA LYS A 6 -45.30 18.20 -35.44
C LYS A 6 -45.55 16.71 -35.48
N ASN A 7 -44.99 16.05 -36.49
CA ASN A 7 -45.10 14.62 -36.70
C ASN A 7 -44.19 13.90 -35.68
N ASN A 8 -44.70 13.57 -34.50
CA ASN A 8 -43.95 12.93 -33.38
C ASN A 8 -43.67 11.43 -33.59
N LYS A 9 -43.72 10.94 -34.84
CA LYS A 9 -43.47 9.52 -35.14
C LYS A 9 -42.00 9.20 -34.87
N GLY A 10 -41.74 8.24 -33.98
CA GLY A 10 -40.40 7.82 -33.57
C GLY A 10 -39.89 8.43 -32.25
N GLN A 11 -40.59 9.40 -31.66
CA GLN A 11 -40.21 9.96 -30.36
C GLN A 11 -40.19 8.89 -29.26
N SER A 12 -41.20 8.02 -29.24
CA SER A 12 -41.26 6.91 -28.26
C SER A 12 -40.11 5.92 -28.42
N THR A 13 -39.65 5.65 -29.65
CA THR A 13 -38.49 4.80 -29.90
C THR A 13 -37.20 5.46 -29.42
N ILE A 14 -37.03 6.77 -29.66
CA ILE A 14 -35.86 7.52 -29.21
C ILE A 14 -35.82 7.61 -27.67
N GLU A 15 -36.97 7.85 -27.05
CA GLU A 15 -37.11 7.92 -25.59
C GLU A 15 -36.86 6.56 -24.92
N PHE A 16 -37.34 5.47 -25.54
CA PHE A 16 -37.01 4.12 -25.10
C PHE A 16 -35.50 3.83 -25.25
N LEU A 17 -34.90 4.18 -26.40
CA LEU A 17 -33.48 3.93 -26.63
C LEU A 17 -32.59 4.72 -25.65
N SER A 18 -32.93 5.97 -25.37
CA SER A 18 -32.17 6.84 -24.47
C SER A 18 -32.26 6.36 -23.03
N THR A 19 -33.46 6.02 -22.55
CA THR A 19 -33.65 5.46 -21.19
C THR A 19 -32.98 4.10 -21.03
N PHE A 20 -33.09 3.21 -22.03
CA PHE A 20 -32.43 1.92 -22.02
C PHE A 20 -30.91 2.04 -22.01
N THR A 21 -30.35 2.93 -22.85
CA THR A 21 -28.90 3.21 -22.88
C THR A 21 -28.42 3.77 -21.54
N PHE A 22 -29.20 4.67 -20.94
CA PHE A 22 -28.88 5.24 -19.63
C PHE A 22 -28.84 4.16 -18.54
N VAL A 23 -29.84 3.27 -18.48
CA VAL A 23 -29.88 2.18 -17.48
C VAL A 23 -28.71 1.22 -17.66
N ILE A 24 -28.39 0.84 -18.90
CA ILE A 24 -27.23 -0.04 -19.18
C ILE A 24 -25.92 0.65 -18.80
N ALA A 25 -25.73 1.90 -19.20
CA ALA A 25 -24.53 2.66 -18.86
C ALA A 25 -24.37 2.78 -17.34
N PHE A 26 -25.46 3.06 -16.62
CA PHE A 26 -25.50 3.12 -15.18
C PHE A 26 -25.09 1.79 -14.54
N PHE A 27 -25.66 0.66 -14.99
CA PHE A 27 -25.27 -0.66 -14.50
C PHE A 27 -23.77 -0.92 -14.66
N PHE A 28 -23.23 -0.64 -15.84
CA PHE A 28 -21.81 -0.83 -16.09
C PHE A 28 -20.95 0.04 -15.16
N VAL A 29 -21.34 1.31 -14.92
CA VAL A 29 -20.66 2.22 -13.97
C VAL A 29 -20.48 1.56 -12.61
N PHE A 30 -21.54 1.02 -12.02
CA PHE A 30 -21.42 0.34 -10.72
C PHE A 30 -20.59 -0.94 -10.81
N ALA A 31 -20.70 -1.71 -11.90
CA ALA A 31 -19.87 -2.89 -12.09
C ALA A 31 -18.37 -2.55 -12.11
N LYS A 32 -17.97 -1.48 -12.81
CA LYS A 32 -16.56 -1.03 -12.85
C LYS A 32 -16.08 -0.47 -11.52
N ILE A 33 -16.93 0.30 -10.84
CA ILE A 33 -16.62 0.78 -9.48
C ILE A 33 -16.36 -0.43 -8.59
N GLY A 34 -17.27 -1.41 -8.58
CA GLY A 34 -17.11 -2.66 -7.81
C GLY A 34 -15.80 -3.37 -8.11
N LEU A 35 -15.48 -3.60 -9.39
CA LEU A 35 -14.22 -4.24 -9.81
C LEU A 35 -12.99 -3.45 -9.37
N ASN A 36 -13.01 -2.12 -9.48
CA ASN A 36 -11.91 -1.26 -9.05
C ASN A 36 -11.72 -1.32 -7.52
N PHE A 37 -12.81 -1.32 -6.74
CA PHE A 37 -12.75 -1.48 -5.29
C PHE A 37 -12.22 -2.86 -4.88
N THR A 38 -12.71 -3.94 -5.51
CA THR A 38 -12.20 -5.30 -5.24
C THR A 38 -10.71 -5.41 -5.54
N HIS A 39 -10.26 -4.89 -6.69
CA HIS A 39 -8.83 -4.87 -7.03
C HIS A 39 -8.03 -4.11 -5.96
N SER A 40 -8.48 -2.93 -5.57
CA SER A 40 -7.79 -2.08 -4.59
C SER A 40 -7.71 -2.74 -3.22
N TYR A 41 -8.75 -3.47 -2.80
CA TYR A 41 -8.77 -4.23 -1.56
C TYR A 41 -7.78 -5.40 -1.59
N LEU A 42 -7.65 -6.10 -2.73
CA LEU A 42 -6.65 -7.16 -2.91
C LEU A 42 -5.22 -6.62 -2.81
N LEU A 43 -4.95 -5.46 -3.43
CA LEU A 43 -3.65 -4.79 -3.30
C LEU A 43 -3.36 -4.38 -1.85
N GLN A 44 -4.35 -3.85 -1.13
CA GLN A 44 -4.22 -3.51 0.28
C GLN A 44 -3.90 -4.73 1.13
N TYR A 45 -4.56 -5.86 0.88
CA TYR A 45 -4.30 -7.10 1.59
C TYR A 45 -2.87 -7.63 1.31
N ALA A 46 -2.44 -7.62 0.05
CA ALA A 46 -1.08 -8.02 -0.31
C ALA A 46 -0.03 -7.10 0.33
N ASN A 47 -0.26 -5.77 0.31
CA ASN A 47 0.61 -4.80 0.97
C ASN A 47 0.65 -5.00 2.48
N PHE A 48 -0.49 -5.27 3.12
CA PHE A 48 -0.56 -5.57 4.54
C PHE A 48 0.24 -6.83 4.91
N MET A 49 0.12 -7.89 4.12
CA MET A 49 0.89 -9.11 4.34
C MET A 49 2.39 -8.91 4.11
N ALA A 50 2.76 -8.12 3.10
CA ALA A 50 4.14 -7.72 2.86
C ALA A 50 4.69 -6.87 4.01
N SER A 51 3.91 -5.91 4.53
CA SER A 51 4.28 -5.09 5.69
C SER A 51 4.51 -5.97 6.91
N ARG A 52 3.63 -6.93 7.20
CA ARG A 52 3.84 -7.89 8.30
C ARG A 52 5.11 -8.72 8.12
N ALA A 53 5.39 -9.19 6.91
CA ALA A 53 6.63 -9.92 6.62
C ALA A 53 7.87 -9.03 6.82
N TYR A 54 7.78 -7.74 6.45
CA TYR A 54 8.83 -6.75 6.67
C TYR A 54 9.09 -6.48 8.16
N LEU A 55 8.06 -6.56 9.00
CA LEU A 55 8.18 -6.39 10.45
C LEU A 55 8.76 -7.60 11.16
N VAL A 56 8.38 -8.80 10.75
CA VAL A 56 8.72 -10.05 11.46
C VAL A 56 10.05 -10.64 10.97
N ALA A 57 10.43 -10.40 9.72
CA ALA A 57 11.67 -10.94 9.19
C ALA A 57 12.88 -10.20 9.78
N ASP A 58 13.63 -10.92 10.60
CA ASP A 58 14.85 -10.44 11.26
C ASP A 58 16.01 -11.42 11.01
N ASN A 59 17.25 -10.95 11.15
CA ASN A 59 18.44 -11.79 11.05
C ASN A 59 19.55 -11.33 12.01
N LYS A 60 20.64 -12.09 12.00
CA LYS A 60 21.81 -11.81 12.86
C LYS A 60 22.64 -10.61 12.38
N ILE A 61 22.35 -10.05 11.21
CA ILE A 61 23.15 -9.02 10.55
C ILE A 61 22.43 -7.67 10.71
N PRO A 62 23.09 -6.59 11.14
CA PRO A 62 22.44 -5.28 11.18
C PRO A 62 21.87 -4.88 9.81
N GLY A 63 20.63 -4.40 9.79
CA GLY A 63 19.97 -3.88 8.60
C GLY A 63 18.68 -4.60 8.21
N ASP A 64 18.01 -4.11 7.17
CA ASP A 64 16.66 -4.53 6.79
C ASP A 64 16.61 -5.29 5.45
N SER A 65 17.76 -5.67 4.88
CA SER A 65 17.84 -6.30 3.55
C SER A 65 17.06 -7.61 3.46
N LEU A 66 17.18 -8.49 4.47
CA LEU A 66 16.38 -9.71 4.54
C LEU A 66 14.89 -9.38 4.67
N ALA A 67 14.55 -8.40 5.52
CA ALA A 67 13.17 -8.00 5.73
C ALA A 67 12.52 -7.48 4.45
N ARG A 68 13.23 -6.63 3.70
CA ARG A 68 12.79 -6.12 2.39
C ARG A 68 12.64 -7.23 1.36
N SER A 69 13.60 -8.17 1.32
CA SER A 69 13.54 -9.32 0.42
C SER A 69 12.33 -10.20 0.71
N LYS A 70 12.07 -10.50 2.00
CA LYS A 70 10.91 -11.30 2.41
C LYS A 70 9.58 -10.61 2.15
N ALA A 71 9.50 -9.31 2.41
CA ALA A 71 8.33 -8.52 2.09
C ALA A 71 8.01 -8.54 0.59
N ASN A 72 9.02 -8.35 -0.26
CA ASN A 72 8.86 -8.45 -1.72
C ASN A 72 8.44 -9.86 -2.15
N GLN A 73 9.02 -10.91 -1.57
CA GLN A 73 8.64 -12.29 -1.86
C GLN A 73 7.17 -12.56 -1.52
N VAL A 74 6.71 -12.08 -0.35
CA VAL A 74 5.31 -12.21 0.08
C VAL A 74 4.39 -11.42 -0.84
N PHE A 75 4.74 -10.18 -1.16
CA PHE A 75 3.96 -9.34 -2.08
C PHE A 75 3.80 -9.99 -3.46
N GLN A 76 4.89 -10.51 -4.03
CA GLN A 76 4.92 -11.16 -5.34
C GLN A 76 4.19 -12.52 -5.35
N SER A 77 4.01 -13.16 -4.20
CA SER A 77 3.26 -14.43 -4.13
C SER A 77 1.76 -14.25 -4.45
N TYR A 78 1.25 -13.02 -4.38
CA TYR A 78 -0.12 -12.69 -4.76
C TYR A 78 -0.18 -12.37 -6.26
N ASN A 79 -0.49 -13.38 -7.08
CA ASN A 79 -0.63 -13.27 -8.55
C ASN A 79 -1.70 -12.26 -9.03
N VAL A 80 -2.52 -11.72 -8.12
CA VAL A 80 -3.58 -10.73 -8.38
C VAL A 80 -3.09 -9.28 -8.33
N VAL A 81 -1.83 -9.04 -7.98
CA VAL A 81 -1.24 -7.71 -7.78
C VAL A 81 -0.60 -7.19 -9.06
N ASN A 82 -1.36 -7.16 -10.17
CA ASN A 82 -0.91 -6.49 -11.39
C ASN A 82 -1.58 -5.12 -11.51
N CYS A 83 -0.93 -4.11 -10.92
CA CYS A 83 -1.38 -2.71 -10.87
C CYS A 83 -0.59 -1.80 -11.83
N GLY A 84 0.11 -2.40 -12.81
CA GLY A 84 0.90 -1.70 -13.82
C GLY A 84 2.41 -1.65 -13.52
N PRO A 85 3.20 -1.07 -14.43
CA PRO A 85 4.67 -1.08 -14.37
C PRO A 85 5.25 -0.28 -13.20
N ASP A 86 4.49 0.72 -12.71
CA ASP A 86 4.91 1.57 -11.60
C ASP A 86 4.56 0.98 -10.22
N CYS A 87 3.88 -0.17 -10.20
CA CYS A 87 3.37 -0.79 -8.98
C CYS A 87 4.44 -1.62 -8.28
N ALA A 88 5.38 -0.93 -7.64
CA ALA A 88 6.42 -1.53 -6.82
C ALA A 88 6.16 -1.29 -5.34
N LEU A 89 6.46 -2.31 -4.53
CA LEU A 89 6.44 -2.21 -3.07
C LEU A 89 7.54 -1.25 -2.62
N LYS A 90 7.17 -0.20 -1.91
CA LYS A 90 8.08 0.78 -1.31
C LYS A 90 8.05 0.63 0.21
N PHE A 91 9.13 1.05 0.85
CA PHE A 91 9.35 0.87 2.29
C PHE A 91 9.48 2.23 2.95
N ASN A 92 8.71 2.46 4.00
CA ASN A 92 8.91 3.56 4.92
C ASN A 92 9.64 3.03 6.15
N SER A 93 10.72 3.66 6.59
CA SER A 93 11.59 3.22 7.69
C SER A 93 12.26 4.41 8.39
N LYS A 94 13.02 4.20 9.45
CA LYS A 94 13.77 5.27 10.14
C LYS A 94 14.82 5.97 9.26
N GLN A 95 15.15 5.42 8.09
CA GLN A 95 16.05 6.01 7.10
C GLN A 95 15.31 6.99 6.16
N THR A 96 13.98 7.00 6.16
CA THR A 96 13.15 7.95 5.42
C THR A 96 12.64 9.07 6.34
N THR A 97 12.25 10.20 5.76
CA THR A 97 11.92 11.46 6.45
C THR A 97 10.80 11.35 7.48
N ASP A 98 9.89 10.38 7.33
CA ASP A 98 8.74 10.14 8.22
C ASP A 98 9.02 8.98 9.20
N TRP A 99 9.90 9.26 10.16
CA TRP A 99 10.48 8.27 11.09
C TRP A 99 9.50 7.62 12.09
N PHE A 100 8.28 8.14 12.21
CA PHE A 100 7.29 7.68 13.18
C PHE A 100 6.44 6.49 12.66
N LEU A 101 6.42 6.27 11.35
CA LEU A 101 5.68 5.17 10.72
C LEU A 101 6.64 4.27 9.96
N THR A 102 6.63 2.97 10.26
CA THR A 102 7.40 1.99 9.51
C THR A 102 6.46 0.93 8.95
N GLY A 103 6.73 0.51 7.71
CA GLY A 103 5.90 -0.42 6.98
C GLY A 103 6.11 -0.29 5.48
N THR A 104 5.09 -0.67 4.71
CA THR A 104 5.16 -0.64 3.25
C THR A 104 4.02 0.17 2.66
N TYR A 105 4.30 0.77 1.51
CA TYR A 105 3.31 1.46 0.70
C TYR A 105 3.54 1.17 -0.77
N LEU A 106 2.49 1.33 -1.57
CA LEU A 106 2.60 1.33 -3.02
C LEU A 106 1.78 2.45 -3.61
N ASP A 107 2.23 2.94 -4.76
CA ASP A 107 1.51 3.88 -5.60
C ASP A 107 1.04 3.12 -6.84
N TYR A 108 -0.21 3.32 -7.24
CA TYR A 108 -0.72 2.78 -8.49
C TYR A 108 -1.67 3.76 -9.17
N LYS A 109 -1.80 3.62 -10.48
CA LYS A 109 -2.70 4.42 -11.31
C LYS A 109 -3.79 3.53 -11.87
N THR A 110 -5.02 3.98 -11.81
CA THR A 110 -6.14 3.30 -12.47
C THR A 110 -7.07 4.31 -13.13
N LYS A 111 -7.76 3.83 -14.16
CA LYS A 111 -8.72 4.62 -14.92
C LYS A 111 -10.12 4.39 -14.36
N PHE A 112 -10.82 5.49 -14.08
CA PHE A 112 -12.23 5.43 -13.69
C PHE A 112 -13.16 5.16 -14.89
N SER A 113 -12.69 5.44 -16.11
CA SER A 113 -13.56 5.50 -17.29
C SER A 113 -14.00 4.14 -17.80
N LEU A 114 -15.31 3.93 -17.87
CA LEU A 114 -15.96 2.87 -18.65
C LEU A 114 -16.24 3.27 -20.09
N MET A 115 -16.62 4.53 -20.26
CA MET A 115 -16.98 5.13 -21.53
C MET A 115 -16.37 6.51 -21.54
N LYS A 116 -15.42 6.76 -22.45
CA LYS A 116 -14.75 8.06 -22.62
C LYS A 116 -15.74 9.23 -22.74
N VAL A 117 -16.95 8.95 -23.21
CA VAL A 117 -18.06 9.89 -23.39
C VAL A 117 -18.63 10.43 -22.06
N LEU A 118 -18.68 9.64 -20.98
CA LEU A 118 -19.37 10.04 -19.74
C LEU A 118 -18.43 10.62 -18.68
N THR A 119 -17.19 10.15 -18.60
CA THR A 119 -16.28 10.47 -17.47
C THR A 119 -14.89 10.93 -17.90
N GLY A 120 -14.61 11.07 -19.20
CA GLY A 120 -13.28 11.40 -19.72
C GLY A 120 -12.26 10.28 -19.51
N ASP A 121 -10.99 10.53 -19.82
CA ASP A 121 -9.87 9.58 -19.66
C ASP A 121 -8.95 10.08 -18.53
N ILE A 122 -9.51 10.14 -17.31
CA ILE A 122 -8.80 10.67 -16.14
C ILE A 122 -8.07 9.51 -15.44
N ASP A 123 -6.76 9.64 -15.35
CA ASP A 123 -5.92 8.76 -14.53
C ASP A 123 -6.03 9.16 -13.06
N MET A 124 -6.52 8.24 -12.24
CA MET A 124 -6.57 8.42 -10.78
C MET A 124 -5.33 7.78 -10.18
N SER A 125 -4.56 8.58 -9.43
CA SER A 125 -3.39 8.11 -8.67
C SER A 125 -3.83 7.76 -7.25
N PHE A 126 -3.54 6.54 -6.84
CA PHE A 126 -3.86 6.03 -5.51
C PHE A 126 -2.59 5.63 -4.79
N ARG A 127 -2.65 5.76 -3.46
CA ARG A 127 -1.64 5.25 -2.55
C ARG A 127 -2.30 4.28 -1.57
N ILE A 128 -1.68 3.12 -1.42
CA ILE A 128 -2.03 2.11 -0.44
C ILE A 128 -0.92 2.09 0.59
N GLU A 129 -1.29 2.26 1.86
CA GLU A 129 -0.36 2.33 2.97
C GLU A 129 -0.65 1.22 3.97
N SER A 130 0.39 0.62 4.50
CA SER A 130 0.33 -0.31 5.62
C SER A 130 1.48 0.00 6.57
N PHE A 131 1.27 1.04 7.36
CA PHE A 131 2.18 1.42 8.42
C PHE A 131 1.75 0.73 9.71
N LEU A 132 2.49 -0.30 10.08
CA LEU A 132 2.19 -1.11 11.25
C LEU A 132 3.10 -0.75 12.44
N GLY A 133 4.06 0.16 12.23
CA GLY A 133 5.12 0.45 13.20
C GLY A 133 6.14 -0.69 13.20
N LYS A 134 7.43 -0.36 13.21
CA LYS A 134 8.50 -1.36 13.30
C LYS A 134 9.23 -1.15 14.59
N GLU A 135 9.05 -2.10 15.49
CA GLU A 135 9.97 -2.31 16.58
C GLU A 135 11.37 -2.54 15.96
N PRO A 136 12.41 -1.87 16.48
CA PRO A 136 13.77 -2.09 16.01
C PRO A 136 14.12 -3.59 16.08
N THR A 137 14.91 -4.08 15.11
CA THR A 137 15.32 -5.49 15.11
C THR A 137 16.07 -5.82 16.40
N ILE A 138 16.01 -7.07 16.88
CA ILE A 138 16.70 -7.47 18.12
C ILE A 138 18.19 -7.13 18.02
N ARG A 139 18.78 -7.25 16.83
CA ARG A 139 20.17 -6.87 16.59
C ARG A 139 20.41 -5.35 16.63
N GLU A 140 19.53 -4.53 16.03
CA GLU A 140 19.61 -3.07 16.14
C GLU A 140 19.46 -2.61 17.59
N CYS A 141 18.60 -3.27 18.35
CA CYS A 141 18.43 -3.00 19.77
C CYS A 141 19.66 -3.36 20.56
N LEU A 142 20.21 -4.56 20.33
CA LEU A 142 21.45 -4.95 20.95
C LEU A 142 22.57 -3.95 20.59
N VAL A 143 22.72 -3.56 19.32
CA VAL A 143 23.70 -2.53 18.93
C VAL A 143 23.47 -1.20 19.66
N ARG A 144 22.23 -0.73 19.76
CA ARG A 144 21.88 0.54 20.45
C ARG A 144 22.14 0.46 21.94
N VAL A 145 21.72 -0.62 22.58
CA VAL A 145 21.98 -0.86 24.00
C VAL A 145 23.48 -0.93 24.25
N CYS A 146 24.24 -1.63 23.40
CA CYS A 146 25.69 -1.67 23.47
C CYS A 146 26.34 -0.29 23.28
N GLN A 147 25.82 0.54 22.38
CA GLN A 147 26.26 1.92 22.20
C GLN A 147 26.00 2.74 23.48
N SER A 148 24.80 2.68 24.03
CA SER A 148 24.47 3.37 25.29
C SER A 148 25.32 2.89 26.47
N PHE A 149 25.59 1.58 26.58
CA PHE A 149 26.53 1.05 27.58
C PHE A 149 27.94 1.63 27.39
N SER A 150 28.42 1.74 26.15
CA SER A 150 29.74 2.32 25.87
C SER A 150 29.83 3.82 26.20
N GLU A 151 28.73 4.55 26.11
CA GLU A 151 28.66 5.97 26.49
C GLU A 151 28.69 6.16 28.02
N VAL A 152 28.05 5.29 28.79
CA VAL A 152 28.06 5.31 30.27
C VAL A 152 29.42 4.90 30.84
N THR A 153 30.19 4.08 30.11
CA THR A 153 31.48 3.58 30.60
C THR A 153 32.62 4.57 30.70
N THR A 154 32.51 5.74 30.08
CA THR A 154 33.54 6.79 30.19
C THR A 154 33.61 7.38 31.61
N ALA A 155 32.60 7.15 32.46
CA ALA A 155 32.58 7.63 33.84
C ALA A 155 33.12 6.62 34.89
N SER A 156 33.19 5.30 34.61
CA SER A 156 33.54 4.29 35.64
C SER A 156 34.26 3.02 35.17
N GLY A 157 34.53 2.86 33.87
CA GLY A 157 35.32 1.74 33.34
C GLY A 157 34.58 0.39 33.27
N ALA A 158 34.75 -0.31 32.14
CA ALA A 158 34.51 -1.75 31.93
C ALA A 158 33.09 -2.29 31.58
N GLY A 159 32.12 -1.47 31.21
CA GLY A 159 30.87 -1.93 30.59
C GLY A 159 31.03 -2.22 29.09
N ASN A 160 31.36 -3.47 28.74
CA ASN A 160 31.30 -3.92 27.36
C ASN A 160 30.09 -4.84 27.16
N CYS A 161 29.50 -4.81 25.97
CA CYS A 161 28.52 -5.83 25.55
C CYS A 161 29.15 -7.23 25.32
N SER A 162 30.43 -7.38 25.67
CA SER A 162 31.21 -8.60 25.52
C SER A 162 31.24 -9.42 26.81
N SER A 163 30.69 -8.93 27.91
CA SER A 163 30.73 -9.63 29.18
C SER A 163 29.61 -10.68 29.22
N THR A 164 30.01 -11.94 29.34
CA THR A 164 29.18 -13.13 29.57
C THR A 164 28.33 -13.06 30.86
N LEU A 165 28.27 -11.90 31.53
CA LEU A 165 27.65 -11.68 32.83
C LEU A 165 26.53 -10.63 32.80
N THR A 166 26.21 -10.04 31.64
CA THR A 166 25.14 -9.04 31.53
C THR A 166 24.01 -9.59 30.66
N THR A 167 22.86 -9.85 31.28
CA THR A 167 21.64 -10.13 30.53
C THR A 167 21.05 -8.80 30.10
N ILE A 168 21.16 -8.51 28.80
CA ILE A 168 20.49 -7.36 28.21
C ILE A 168 19.00 -7.71 28.12
N TYR A 169 18.20 -6.97 28.89
CA TYR A 169 16.74 -7.05 28.86
C TYR A 169 16.24 -5.61 28.72
N ASP A 170 15.62 -5.29 27.59
CA ASP A 170 14.89 -4.03 27.39
C ASP A 170 13.43 -4.40 27.00
N ASN A 171 12.53 -3.40 27.02
CA ASN A 171 11.08 -3.60 27.09
C ASN A 171 10.37 -3.08 25.83
N GLY A 172 10.70 -3.63 24.66
CA GLY A 172 10.34 -3.06 23.36
C GLY A 172 11.36 -2.00 22.92
N CYS A 173 12.62 -2.20 23.27
CA CYS A 173 13.31 -3.40 22.81
C CYS A 173 13.77 -4.39 23.88
#